data_AF-A0AB34GLI3-F1
#
_entry.id   AF-A0AB34GLI3-F1
#
_cell.length_a   1.000
_cell.length_b   1.000
_cell.length_c   1.000
_cell.angle_alpha   90.00
_cell.angle_beta   90.00
_cell.angle_gamma   90.00
#
_symmetry.space_group_name_H-M   'P 1'
#
loop_
_entity.id
_entity.type
_entity.pdbx_description
1 polymer ?
#
loop_
_entity_poly.entity_id
_entity_poly.type
_entity_poly.pdbx_seq_one_letter_code
_entity_poly.pdbx_strand_id
1 'polypeptide(L)' 'MVKEGIAAGGIMDVNTALQEVLKTIYIHDGLAHGTHKAAKALDKCQVHLCVLASDCDEPMYVKLVEALCA' A
#
# COMPACT_ATOMS: atom_id res chain seq x y z
N MET A 1 3.40 -8.50 24.66
CA MET A 1 3.69 -7.23 25.36
C MET A 1 3.25 -6.10 24.45
N VAL A 2 2.27 -5.34 24.93
CA VAL A 2 1.64 -4.21 24.25
C VAL A 2 2.57 -3.00 24.27
N LYS A 3 2.60 -2.27 23.16
CA LYS A 3 2.90 -0.83 23.10
C LYS A 3 2.02 -0.28 21.97
N GLU A 4 0.72 -0.11 22.19
CA GLU A 4 0.06 1.12 22.69
C GLU A 4 0.50 2.39 21.94
N GLY A 5 -0.48 3.07 21.31
CA GLY A 5 -0.31 4.45 20.86
C GLY A 5 -1.13 4.84 19.64
N ILE A 6 -2.46 4.97 19.78
CA ILE A 6 -3.20 5.93 18.96
C ILE A 6 -2.78 7.34 19.40
N ALA A 7 -2.42 8.16 18.41
CA ALA A 7 -2.16 9.60 18.46
C ALA A 7 -0.92 10.09 19.25
N ALA A 8 0.17 10.33 18.53
CA ALA A 8 1.15 11.34 18.89
C ALA A 8 1.50 12.15 17.64
N GLY A 9 0.96 13.37 17.57
CA GLY A 9 1.37 14.39 16.60
C GLY A 9 2.79 14.88 16.88
N GLY A 10 3.77 13.99 16.73
CA GLY A 10 5.13 14.38 16.39
C GLY A 10 5.18 14.65 14.89
N ILE A 11 6.20 15.37 14.44
CA ILE A 11 6.51 15.52 13.01
C ILE A 11 6.95 14.13 12.52
N MET A 12 6.00 13.21 12.33
CA MET A 12 6.24 11.94 11.67
C MET A 12 6.23 12.23 10.18
N ASP A 13 7.35 11.93 9.53
CA ASP A 13 7.44 11.99 8.08
C ASP A 13 6.43 11.00 7.47
N VAL A 14 5.78 11.41 6.37
CA VAL A 14 4.71 10.64 5.73
C VAL A 14 5.20 9.24 5.35
N ASN A 15 6.46 9.11 4.92
CA ASN A 15 7.02 7.82 4.54
C ASN A 15 7.23 6.90 5.75
N THR A 16 7.56 7.48 6.91
CA THR A 16 7.72 6.72 8.16
C THR A 16 6.38 6.18 8.63
N ALA A 17 5.33 7.01 8.61
CA ALA A 17 3.98 6.58 8.95
C ALA A 17 3.48 5.48 7.99
N LEU A 18 3.75 5.62 6.69
CA LEU A 18 3.36 4.62 5.68
C LEU A 18 4.07 3.28 5.91
N GLN A 19 5.35 3.28 6.29
CA GLN A 19 6.07 2.06 6.65
C GLN A 19 5.45 1.34 7.86
N GLU A 20 5.00 2.05 8.89
CA GLU A 20 4.36 1.44 10.06
C GLU A 20 3.00 0.80 9.71
N VAL A 21 2.21 1.47 8.86
CA VAL A 21 0.95 0.94 8.35
C VAL A 21 1.21 -0.33 7.53
N LEU A 22 2.19 -0.32 6.63
CA LEU A 22 2.55 -1.48 5.82
C LEU A 22 3.01 -2.68 6.68
N LYS A 23 3.76 -2.44 7.76
CA LYS A 23 4.16 -3.50 8.70
C LYS A 23 2.95 -4.10 9.41
N THR A 24 2.00 -3.26 9.81
CA THR A 24 0.78 -3.69 10.49
C THR A 24 -0.09 -4.56 9.57
N ILE A 25 -0.37 -4.12 8.34
CA ILE A 25 -1.19 -4.90 7.40
C ILE A 25 -0.52 -6.21 6.97
N TYR A 26 0.82 -6.26 6.96
CA TYR A 26 1.56 -7.48 6.64
C TYR A 26 1.36 -8.56 7.71
N ILE A 27 1.30 -8.17 9.00
CA ILE A 27 1.02 -9.09 10.10
C ILE A 27 -0.42 -9.63 10.03
N HIS A 28 -1.34 -8.85 9.47
CA HIS A 28 -2.76 -9.21 9.34
C HIS A 28 -3.12 -9.88 8.00
N ASP A 29 -2.13 -10.26 7.18
CA ASP A 29 -2.33 -10.84 5.83
C ASP A 29 -3.23 -9.98 4.91
N GLY A 30 -3.26 -8.66 5.15
CA GLY A 30 -4.13 -7.72 4.45
C GLY A 30 -3.51 -7.10 3.19
N LEU A 31 -2.30 -7.52 2.81
CA LEU A 31 -1.54 -6.92 1.70
C LEU A 31 -1.53 -7.84 0.47
N ALA A 32 -2.04 -7.34 -0.66
CA ALA A 32 -1.91 -8.00 -1.95
C ALA A 32 -0.57 -7.64 -2.61
N HIS A 33 0.36 -8.58 -2.63
CA HIS A 33 1.67 -8.40 -3.27
C HIS A 33 1.73 -9.00 -4.69
N GLY A 34 2.26 -8.22 -5.63
CA GLY A 34 2.39 -8.57 -7.05
C GLY A 34 1.27 -8.01 -7.92
N THR A 35 1.60 -7.66 -9.17
CA THR A 35 0.71 -6.95 -10.11
C THR A 35 -0.62 -7.69 -10.36
N HIS A 36 -0.58 -9.01 -10.54
CA HIS A 36 -1.80 -9.79 -10.79
C HIS A 36 -2.73 -9.85 -9.56
N LYS A 37 -2.18 -10.00 -8.35
CA LYS A 37 -2.99 -9.99 -7.12
C LYS A 37 -3.53 -8.60 -6.83
N ALA A 38 -2.71 -7.56 -7.05
CA ALA A 38 -3.11 -6.17 -6.90
C ALA A 38 -4.25 -5.81 -7.86
N ALA A 39 -4.13 -6.12 -9.16
CA ALA A 39 -5.18 -5.89 -10.15
C ALA A 39 -6.50 -6.58 -9.75
N LYS A 40 -6.45 -7.86 -9.36
CA LYS A 40 -7.64 -8.60 -8.92
C LYS A 40 -8.29 -8.02 -7.66
N ALA A 41 -7.50 -7.47 -6.74
CA ALA A 41 -8.00 -6.88 -5.50
C ALA A 41 -8.57 -5.47 -5.75
N LEU A 42 -7.98 -4.71 -6.67
CA LEU A 42 -8.49 -3.44 -7.18
C LEU A 42 -9.83 -3.64 -7.92
N ASP A 43 -9.92 -4.64 -8.80
CA ASP A 43 -11.16 -5.00 -9.51
C ASP A 43 -12.31 -5.33 -8.55
N LYS A 44 -11.99 -5.93 -7.40
CA LYS A 44 -12.96 -6.27 -6.36
C LYS A 44 -13.28 -5.11 -5.40
N CYS A 45 -12.63 -3.95 -5.57
CA CYS A 45 -12.74 -2.80 -4.66
C CYS A 45 -12.46 -3.17 -3.19
N GLN A 46 -11.55 -4.13 -2.95
CA GLN A 46 -11.20 -4.61 -1.61
C GLN A 46 -10.00 -3.88 -0.99
N VAL A 47 -9.41 -2.93 -1.74
CA VAL A 47 -8.16 -2.27 -1.39
C VAL A 47 -8.42 -0.78 -1.17
N HIS A 48 -7.81 -0.22 -0.12
CA HIS A 48 -7.91 1.21 0.21
C HIS A 48 -6.73 2.03 -0.31
N LEU A 49 -5.56 1.41 -0.52
CA LEU A 49 -4.34 2.08 -0.94
C LEU A 49 -3.51 1.17 -1.87
N CYS A 50 -3.02 1.72 -2.98
CA CYS A 50 -2.03 1.07 -3.85
C CYS A 50 -0.70 1.84 -3.75
N VAL A 51 0.41 1.10 -3.69
CA VAL A 51 1.77 1.67 -3.71
C VAL A 51 2.50 1.11 -4.92
N LEU A 52 2.92 2.00 -5.82
CA LEU A 52 3.70 1.66 -7.00
C LEU A 52 5.09 2.28 -6.87
N ALA A 53 6.13 1.51 -7.20
CA ALA A 53 7.49 2.01 -7.26
C ALA A 53 7.68 2.86 -8.53
N SER A 54 8.39 3.98 -8.41
CA SER A 54 8.67 4.87 -9.55
C SER A 54 9.65 4.25 -10.55
N ASP A 55 10.50 3.33 -10.08
CA ASP A 55 11.54 2.65 -10.89
C ASP A 55 11.00 1.39 -11.60
N CYS A 56 9.81 1.44 -12.20
CA CYS A 56 9.30 0.33 -13.01
C CYS A 56 9.86 0.42 -14.44
N ASP A 57 10.58 -0.60 -14.90
CA ASP A 57 11.19 -0.64 -16.25
C ASP A 57 10.15 -0.61 -17.38
N GLU A 58 8.97 -1.21 -17.17
CA GLU A 58 7.92 -1.30 -18.19
C GLU A 58 6.84 -0.23 -17.97
N PRO A 59 6.73 0.79 -18.84
CA PRO A 59 5.80 1.90 -18.67
C PRO A 59 4.33 1.46 -18.80
N MET A 60 4.08 0.28 -19.36
CA MET A 60 2.74 -0.30 -19.44
C MET A 60 2.19 -0.68 -18.06
N TYR A 61 3.04 -1.06 -17.10
CA TYR A 61 2.59 -1.37 -15.73
C TYR A 61 2.11 -0.14 -14.99
N VAL A 62 2.82 0.98 -15.14
CA VAL A 62 2.43 2.25 -14.52
C VAL A 62 1.05 2.67 -15.03
N LYS A 63 0.86 2.68 -16.36
CA LYS A 63 -0.43 3.03 -16.99
C LYS A 63 -1.57 2.12 -16.56
N LEU A 64 -1.31 0.82 -16.43
CA LEU A 64 -2.34 -0.14 -16.01
C LEU A 64 -2.77 0.11 -14.56
N VAL A 65 -1.82 0.32 -13.66
CA VAL A 65 -2.14 0.57 -12.24
C VAL A 65 -2.82 1.92 -12.05
N GLU A 66 -2.36 2.97 -12.74
CA GLU A 66 -3.00 4.29 -12.72
C GLU A 66 -4.44 4.22 -13.24
N ALA A 67 -4.69 3.49 -14.33
CA ALA A 67 -6.04 3.31 -14.88
C ALA A 67 -6.97 2.50 -13.95
N LEU A 68 -6.43 1.55 -13.19
CA LEU A 68 -7.21 0.76 -12.23
C LEU A 68 -7.46 1.50 -10.90
N CYS A 69 -6.69 2.54 -10.60
CA CYS A 69 -6.85 3.34 -9.39
C CYS A 69 -7.70 4.61 -9.58
N ALA A 70 -8.12 4.90 -10.82
CA ALA A 70 -9.03 5.99 -11.18
C ALA A 70 -10.50 5.54 -11.10
#